data_AF-A0A2I1N8A3-F1
#
_entry.id   AF-A0A2I1N8A3-F1
#
_cell.length_a   1.000
_cell.length_b   1.000
_cell.length_c   1.000
_cell.angle_alpha   90.00
_cell.angle_beta   90.00
_cell.angle_gamma   90.00
#
_symmetry.space_group_name_H-M   'P 1'
#
loop_
_entity.id
_entity.type
_entity.pdbx_description
1 polymer ?
#
loop_
_entity_poly.entity_id
_entity_poly.type
_entity_poly.pdbx_seq_one_letter_code
_entity_poly.pdbx_strand_id
1 'polypeptide(L)'
;NLIQNKDLETAIKEFDKKRDLYIWQKGLDELIDEVIINKNYKHPLNMVQVGMLSQMTMKLISKILPLKDINKKGLILTKDRLYHARPERKGQYNHDFSIDEMRQIVKILSDESKIYIDLRDNHKNILFIFDDINDPNRLNLIPIEMLKTHKKFKNDNYIITLDKVDKEDILRAIKKELIVKLNSVGGI
;
A
#
# COMPACT_ATOMS: atom_id res chain seq x y z
N ASN A 1 -32.69 19.41 13.77
CA ASN A 1 -31.62 20.13 13.04
C ASN A 1 -30.21 19.60 13.28
N LEU A 2 -29.78 19.28 14.51
CA LEU A 2 -28.42 18.73 14.76
C LEU A 2 -28.20 17.27 14.27
N ILE A 3 -29.24 16.44 14.31
CA ILE A 3 -29.17 15.02 13.91
C ILE A 3 -29.04 14.88 12.39
N GLN A 4 -29.86 15.60 11.62
CA GLN A 4 -29.81 15.64 10.14
C GLN A 4 -28.44 16.10 9.60
N ASN A 5 -27.73 16.96 10.33
CA ASN A 5 -26.43 17.47 9.90
C ASN A 5 -25.31 16.43 10.05
N LYS A 6 -25.36 15.60 11.10
CA LYS A 6 -24.39 14.50 11.29
C LYS A 6 -24.54 13.40 10.25
N ASP A 7 -25.78 13.09 9.86
CA ASP A 7 -26.06 12.09 8.84
C ASP A 7 -25.55 12.56 7.47
N LEU A 8 -25.71 13.85 7.16
CA LEU A 8 -25.20 14.46 5.94
C LEU A 8 -23.66 14.49 5.90
N GLU A 9 -23.00 14.90 6.98
CA GLU A 9 -21.53 14.87 7.07
C GLU A 9 -20.97 13.46 6.89
N THR A 10 -21.64 12.46 7.46
CA THR A 10 -21.26 11.04 7.30
C THR A 10 -21.42 10.60 5.85
N ALA A 11 -22.55 10.91 5.24
CA ALA A 11 -22.81 10.59 3.84
C ALA A 11 -21.78 11.24 2.88
N ILE A 12 -21.41 12.50 3.12
CA ILE A 12 -20.39 13.21 2.33
C ILE A 12 -19.02 12.53 2.48
N LYS A 13 -18.60 12.18 3.70
CA LYS A 13 -17.33 11.49 3.95
C LYS A 13 -17.29 10.12 3.28
N GLU A 14 -18.39 9.37 3.31
CA GLU A 14 -18.50 8.09 2.63
C GLU A 14 -18.46 8.24 1.10
N PHE A 15 -19.13 9.25 0.56
CA PHE A 15 -19.08 9.57 -0.86
C PHE A 15 -17.67 9.92 -1.30
N ASP A 16 -16.99 10.81 -0.58
CA ASP A 16 -15.60 11.19 -0.85
C ASP A 16 -14.68 9.97 -0.82
N LYS A 17 -14.83 9.09 0.18
CA LYS A 17 -14.07 7.84 0.26
C LYS A 17 -14.33 6.93 -0.95
N LYS A 18 -15.59 6.74 -1.35
CA LYS A 18 -15.95 5.91 -2.52
C LYS A 18 -15.40 6.51 -3.82
N ARG A 19 -15.51 7.83 -3.99
CA ARG A 19 -14.95 8.55 -5.14
C ARG A 19 -13.44 8.35 -5.22
N ASP A 20 -12.74 8.56 -4.11
CA ASP A 20 -11.28 8.46 -4.07
C ASP A 20 -10.83 7.03 -4.40
N LEU A 21 -11.46 6.01 -3.82
CA LEU A 21 -11.20 4.60 -4.15
C LEU A 21 -11.43 4.29 -5.63
N TYR A 22 -12.52 4.80 -6.21
CA TYR A 22 -12.81 4.63 -7.64
C TYR A 22 -11.74 5.28 -8.53
N ILE A 23 -11.34 6.52 -8.22
CA ILE A 23 -10.32 7.24 -8.98
C ILE A 23 -8.97 6.51 -8.90
N TRP A 24 -8.58 6.08 -7.70
CA TRP A 24 -7.33 5.36 -7.49
C TRP A 24 -7.31 4.01 -8.21
N GLN A 25 -8.42 3.24 -8.12
CA GLN A 25 -8.53 1.97 -8.82
C GLN A 25 -8.47 2.16 -10.33
N LYS A 26 -9.22 3.13 -10.88
CA LYS A 26 -9.21 3.43 -12.31
C LYS A 26 -7.81 3.80 -12.81
N GLY A 27 -7.09 4.65 -12.07
CA GLY A 27 -5.72 5.02 -12.43
C GLY A 27 -4.77 3.83 -12.39
N LEU A 28 -4.89 2.97 -11.38
CA LEU A 28 -4.11 1.74 -11.27
C LEU A 28 -4.41 0.78 -12.43
N ASP A 29 -5.69 0.56 -12.76
CA ASP A 29 -6.11 -0.32 -13.84
C ASP A 29 -5.57 0.19 -15.19
N GLU A 30 -5.69 1.49 -15.47
CA GLU A 30 -5.13 2.11 -16.68
C GLU A 30 -3.60 1.92 -16.75
N LEU A 31 -2.91 2.11 -15.62
CA LEU A 31 -1.47 1.90 -15.58
C LEU A 31 -1.12 0.42 -15.82
N ILE A 32 -1.84 -0.53 -15.22
CA ILE A 32 -1.63 -1.96 -15.43
C ILE A 32 -1.90 -2.34 -16.88
N ASP A 33 -3.03 -1.92 -17.44
CA ASP A 33 -3.44 -2.27 -18.79
C ASP A 33 -2.42 -1.75 -19.81
N GLU A 34 -2.00 -0.50 -19.70
CA GLU A 34 -1.03 0.09 -20.61
C GLU A 34 0.37 -0.49 -20.42
N VAL A 35 0.84 -0.50 -19.17
CA VAL A 35 2.24 -0.76 -18.89
C VAL A 35 2.52 -2.25 -18.85
N ILE A 36 1.63 -3.07 -18.26
CA ILE A 36 1.79 -4.52 -18.09
C ILE A 36 1.24 -5.31 -19.27
N ILE A 37 -0.04 -5.11 -19.61
CA ILE A 37 -0.75 -5.93 -20.62
C ILE A 37 -0.34 -5.51 -22.03
N ASN A 38 -0.48 -4.23 -22.35
CA ASN A 38 -0.19 -3.68 -23.68
C ASN A 38 1.33 -3.47 -23.91
N LYS A 39 2.14 -3.64 -22.85
CA LYS A 39 3.61 -3.43 -22.89
C LYS A 39 4.00 -2.05 -23.43
N ASN A 40 3.15 -1.05 -23.23
CA ASN A 40 3.36 0.33 -23.64
C ASN A 40 4.21 1.08 -22.62
N TYR A 41 5.51 0.76 -22.58
CA TYR A 41 6.45 1.37 -21.64
C TYR A 41 6.62 2.89 -21.82
N LYS A 42 6.29 3.40 -23.00
CA LYS A 42 6.32 4.83 -23.35
C LYS A 42 5.06 5.58 -22.90
N HIS A 43 4.08 4.91 -22.29
CA HIS A 43 2.88 5.55 -21.79
C HIS A 43 3.24 6.72 -20.84
N PRO A 44 2.61 7.91 -21.00
CA PRO A 44 2.98 9.13 -20.28
C PRO A 44 2.65 9.07 -18.78
N LEU A 45 1.71 8.20 -18.37
CA LEU A 45 1.39 8.00 -16.96
C LEU A 45 2.57 7.33 -16.24
N ASN A 46 3.31 8.11 -15.46
CA ASN A 46 4.51 7.64 -14.76
C ASN A 46 4.27 7.25 -13.30
N MET A 47 3.11 7.61 -12.73
CA MET A 47 2.73 7.24 -11.37
C MET A 47 1.24 7.47 -11.15
N VAL A 48 0.68 6.74 -10.19
CA VAL A 48 -0.71 6.83 -9.77
C VAL A 48 -0.79 6.87 -8.25
N GLN A 49 -1.79 7.55 -7.71
CA GLN A 49 -2.12 7.43 -6.30
C GLN A 49 -3.01 6.20 -6.11
N VAL A 50 -2.66 5.37 -5.13
CA VAL A 50 -3.31 4.08 -4.86
C VAL A 50 -3.84 3.96 -3.43
N GLY A 51 -3.71 5.01 -2.64
CA GLY A 51 -4.18 5.02 -1.26
C GLY A 51 -3.82 6.30 -0.52
N MET A 52 -4.18 6.29 0.77
CA MET A 52 -3.91 7.37 1.71
C MET A 52 -3.77 6.76 3.10
N LEU A 53 -2.72 7.13 3.83
CA LEU A 53 -2.61 6.88 5.26
C LEU A 53 -3.30 8.01 6.02
N SER A 54 -4.24 7.65 6.88
CA SER A 54 -4.95 8.58 7.74
C SER A 54 -4.01 9.23 8.76
N GLN A 55 -4.38 10.44 9.23
CA GLN A 55 -3.61 11.11 10.28
C GLN A 55 -3.56 10.28 11.58
N MET A 56 -4.61 9.51 11.88
CA MET A 56 -4.63 8.59 13.02
C MET A 56 -3.58 7.48 12.85
N THR A 57 -3.54 6.85 11.68
CA THR A 57 -2.54 5.82 11.35
C THR A 57 -1.12 6.36 11.41
N MET A 58 -0.88 7.55 10.85
CA MET A 58 0.43 8.22 10.94
C MET A 58 0.87 8.50 12.39
N LYS A 59 -0.07 8.91 13.26
CA LYS A 59 0.17 9.08 14.71
C LYS A 59 0.49 7.77 15.41
N LEU A 60 -0.11 6.66 15.02
CA LEU A 60 0.19 5.35 15.59
C LEU A 60 1.59 4.89 15.16
N ILE A 61 1.91 5.04 13.87
CA ILE A 61 3.24 4.66 13.35
C ILE A 61 4.34 5.49 14.01
N SER A 62 4.11 6.80 14.25
CA SER A 62 5.11 7.67 14.88
C SER A 62 5.45 7.33 16.34
N LYS A 63 4.65 6.47 17.00
CA LYS A 63 4.99 5.94 18.34
C LYS A 63 6.10 4.89 18.28
N ILE A 64 6.33 4.29 17.11
CA ILE A 64 7.22 3.14 16.91
C ILE A 64 8.39 3.54 16.02
N LEU A 65 8.11 4.24 14.92
CA LEU A 65 9.12 4.77 14.01
C LEU A 65 9.33 6.27 14.27
N PRO A 66 10.57 6.79 14.19
CA PRO A 66 10.87 8.20 14.46
C PRO A 66 10.45 9.12 13.29
N LEU A 67 9.15 9.21 13.03
CA LEU A 67 8.57 10.05 11.99
C LEU A 67 8.50 11.50 12.47
N LYS A 68 8.99 12.44 11.65
CA LYS A 68 8.94 13.88 11.94
C LYS A 68 7.59 14.51 11.62
N ASP A 69 6.84 13.93 10.67
CA ASP A 69 5.57 14.44 10.19
C ASP A 69 4.48 13.37 10.32
N ILE A 70 3.39 13.73 11.00
CA ILE A 70 2.25 12.86 11.31
C ILE A 70 0.98 13.24 10.53
N ASN A 71 1.08 14.18 9.59
CA ASN A 71 -0.03 14.54 8.71
C ASN A 71 -0.39 13.35 7.82
N LYS A 72 -1.63 13.34 7.31
CA LYS A 72 -2.06 12.34 6.32
C LYS A 72 -1.09 12.32 5.13
N LYS A 73 -0.80 11.14 4.59
CA LYS A 73 0.13 10.95 3.47
C LYS A 73 -0.51 10.10 2.38
N GLY A 74 -0.40 10.55 1.14
CA GLY A 74 -0.83 9.74 0.00
C GLY A 74 0.13 8.57 -0.22
N LEU A 75 -0.35 7.55 -0.92
CA LEU A 75 0.45 6.40 -1.33
C LEU A 75 0.50 6.36 -2.85
N ILE A 76 1.69 6.36 -3.42
CA ILE A 76 1.88 6.35 -4.87
C ILE A 76 2.61 5.11 -5.33
N LEU A 77 2.15 4.56 -6.45
CA LEU A 77 2.84 3.53 -7.21
C LEU A 77 3.42 4.18 -8.46
N THR A 78 4.73 4.00 -8.69
CA THR A 78 5.36 4.49 -9.91
C THR A 78 5.37 3.41 -10.99
N LYS A 79 5.39 3.85 -12.25
CA LYS A 79 5.49 3.00 -13.43
C LYS A 79 6.68 2.04 -13.34
N ASP A 80 7.82 2.53 -12.88
CA ASP A 80 9.04 1.71 -12.75
C ASP A 80 8.87 0.60 -11.69
N ARG A 81 8.25 0.92 -10.54
CA ARG A 81 8.00 -0.09 -9.49
C ARG A 81 7.02 -1.15 -9.95
N LEU A 82 5.96 -0.76 -10.66
CA LEU A 82 5.03 -1.69 -11.31
C LEU A 82 5.76 -2.52 -12.38
N TYR A 83 6.63 -1.89 -13.18
CA TYR A 83 7.42 -2.59 -14.19
C TYR A 83 8.31 -3.68 -13.58
N HIS A 84 8.98 -3.37 -12.48
CA HIS A 84 9.89 -4.29 -11.80
C HIS A 84 9.19 -5.44 -11.05
N ALA A 85 7.88 -5.34 -10.81
CA ALA A 85 7.09 -6.37 -10.13
C ALA A 85 6.64 -7.50 -11.06
N ARG A 86 6.93 -7.42 -12.36
CA ARG A 86 6.37 -8.31 -13.38
C ARG A 86 6.95 -9.73 -13.43
N PRO A 87 6.11 -10.69 -13.89
CA PRO A 87 6.51 -12.07 -14.24
C PRO A 87 7.73 -12.16 -15.15
N GLU A 88 7.77 -11.38 -16.22
CA GLU A 88 8.78 -11.53 -17.28
C GLU A 88 10.21 -11.17 -16.84
N ARG A 89 10.37 -10.46 -15.72
CA ARG A 89 11.68 -10.09 -15.14
C ARG A 89 11.99 -10.80 -13.82
N LYS A 90 10.97 -11.23 -13.06
CA LYS A 90 11.13 -11.96 -11.78
C LYS A 90 10.87 -13.48 -11.90
N GLY A 91 10.43 -13.96 -13.08
CA GLY A 91 10.03 -15.34 -13.35
C GLY A 91 11.17 -16.37 -13.35
N GLN A 92 12.43 -15.94 -13.25
CA GLN A 92 13.52 -16.86 -12.91
C GLN A 92 13.49 -17.29 -11.43
N TYR A 93 12.64 -16.68 -10.58
CA TYR A 93 12.60 -16.91 -9.13
C TYR A 93 11.18 -16.93 -8.49
N ASN A 94 10.08 -17.01 -9.25
CA ASN A 94 8.70 -17.08 -8.71
C ASN A 94 8.30 -15.90 -7.76
N HIS A 95 8.87 -14.70 -7.95
CA HIS A 95 8.59 -13.49 -7.12
C HIS A 95 7.61 -12.50 -7.76
N ASP A 96 6.81 -12.93 -8.71
CA ASP A 96 5.98 -12.08 -9.54
C ASP A 96 4.58 -11.85 -8.98
N PHE A 97 4.13 -10.60 -9.05
CA PHE A 97 2.72 -10.30 -8.84
C PHE A 97 1.96 -10.66 -10.13
N SER A 98 0.93 -11.48 -10.00
CA SER A 98 -0.07 -11.66 -11.05
C SER A 98 -0.85 -10.36 -11.27
N ILE A 99 -1.47 -10.22 -12.44
CA ILE A 99 -2.31 -9.06 -12.77
C ILE A 99 -3.43 -8.90 -11.75
N ASP A 100 -4.03 -9.99 -11.30
CA ASP A 100 -5.13 -9.96 -10.32
C ASP A 100 -4.66 -9.54 -8.92
N GLU A 101 -3.42 -9.88 -8.53
CA GLU A 101 -2.80 -9.36 -7.29
C GLU A 101 -2.47 -7.87 -7.43
N MET A 102 -1.96 -7.43 -8.58
CA MET A 102 -1.71 -6.01 -8.84
C MET A 102 -3.01 -5.19 -8.74
N ARG A 103 -4.11 -5.66 -9.34
CA ARG A 103 -5.41 -4.97 -9.29
C ARG A 103 -6.00 -4.86 -7.89
N GLN A 104 -5.55 -5.67 -6.93
CA GLN A 104 -6.01 -5.61 -5.54
C GLN A 104 -5.31 -4.55 -4.69
N ILE A 105 -4.25 -3.89 -5.17
CA ILE A 105 -3.44 -2.95 -4.39
C ILE A 105 -4.29 -1.89 -3.67
N VAL A 106 -5.21 -1.21 -4.39
CA VAL A 106 -6.05 -0.16 -3.78
C VAL A 106 -6.93 -0.72 -2.67
N LYS A 107 -7.53 -1.89 -2.90
CA LYS A 107 -8.34 -2.59 -1.88
C LYS A 107 -7.51 -2.93 -0.65
N ILE A 108 -6.31 -3.49 -0.82
CA ILE A 108 -5.42 -3.85 0.29
C ILE A 108 -5.00 -2.61 1.07
N LEU A 109 -4.58 -1.54 0.40
CA LEU A 109 -4.15 -0.30 1.04
C LEU A 109 -5.28 0.46 1.73
N SER A 110 -6.53 0.23 1.34
CA SER A 110 -7.70 0.83 2.00
C SER A 110 -8.03 0.23 3.37
N ASP A 111 -7.43 -0.93 3.69
CA ASP A 111 -7.62 -1.64 4.96
C ASP A 111 -6.43 -1.40 5.90
N GLU A 112 -6.42 -0.24 6.57
CA GLU A 112 -5.35 0.13 7.51
C GLU A 112 -5.23 -0.83 8.71
N SER A 113 -6.21 -1.71 8.95
CA SER A 113 -6.12 -2.75 10.00
C SER A 113 -5.09 -3.83 9.68
N LYS A 114 -4.62 -3.90 8.43
CA LYS A 114 -3.62 -4.86 7.92
C LYS A 114 -2.21 -4.28 7.86
N ILE A 115 -1.97 -3.14 8.49
CA ILE A 115 -0.63 -2.55 8.56
C ILE A 115 0.22 -3.30 9.58
N TYR A 116 1.41 -3.68 9.12
CA TYR A 116 2.51 -4.15 9.95
C TYR A 116 3.65 -3.14 9.90
N ILE A 117 4.45 -3.09 10.96
CA ILE A 117 5.72 -2.36 11.00
C ILE A 117 6.84 -3.37 10.93
N ASP A 118 7.74 -3.17 9.97
CA ASP A 118 8.97 -3.92 9.88
C ASP A 118 9.99 -3.27 10.83
N LEU A 119 10.49 -4.04 11.80
CA LEU A 119 11.48 -3.60 12.78
C LEU A 119 12.86 -4.22 12.51
N ARG A 120 12.99 -5.03 11.45
CA ARG A 120 14.29 -5.58 11.05
C ARG A 120 15.24 -4.44 10.68
N ASP A 121 16.52 -4.62 10.99
CA ASP A 121 17.55 -3.61 10.75
C ASP A 121 17.54 -3.12 9.29
N ASN A 122 17.61 -1.80 9.09
CA ASN A 122 17.49 -1.11 7.79
C ASN A 122 16.12 -1.11 7.10
N HIS A 123 15.10 -1.76 7.67
CA HIS A 123 13.74 -1.77 7.13
C HIS A 123 12.83 -0.84 7.95
N LYS A 124 13.01 0.49 7.85
CA LYS A 124 12.10 1.48 8.48
C LYS A 124 10.81 1.68 7.67
N ASN A 125 10.16 0.59 7.33
CA ASN A 125 9.01 0.55 6.45
C ASN A 125 7.78 0.10 7.22
N ILE A 126 6.61 0.49 6.72
CA ILE A 126 5.38 -0.24 7.02
C ILE A 126 5.09 -1.21 5.87
N LEU A 127 4.42 -2.31 6.18
CA LEU A 127 4.08 -3.37 5.25
C LEU A 127 2.57 -3.60 5.26
N PHE A 128 1.99 -3.74 4.07
CA PHE A 128 0.74 -4.49 3.92
C PHE A 128 1.07 -5.90 3.43
N ILE A 129 0.43 -6.89 4.03
CA ILE A 129 0.68 -8.31 3.79
C ILE A 129 -0.62 -8.98 3.39
N PHE A 130 -0.61 -9.76 2.30
CA PHE A 130 -1.76 -10.56 1.87
C PHE A 130 -1.30 -11.85 1.19
N ASP A 131 -2.18 -12.85 1.17
CA ASP A 131 -1.87 -14.15 0.57
C ASP A 131 -1.66 -14.03 -0.95
N ASP A 132 -0.80 -14.89 -1.45
CA ASP A 132 -0.64 -15.14 -2.88
C ASP A 132 -1.83 -15.97 -3.39
N ILE A 133 -2.35 -15.62 -4.57
CA ILE A 133 -3.54 -16.27 -5.15
C ILE A 133 -3.19 -17.65 -5.72
N ASN A 134 -1.95 -17.83 -6.18
CA ASN A 134 -1.50 -19.01 -6.91
C ASN A 134 -0.62 -19.94 -6.06
N ASP A 135 0.03 -19.44 -5.01
CA ASP A 135 0.91 -20.22 -4.14
C ASP A 135 0.60 -20.01 -2.64
N PRO A 136 0.02 -21.00 -1.94
CA PRO A 136 -0.33 -20.86 -0.52
C PRO A 136 0.87 -20.69 0.41
N ASN A 137 2.09 -20.99 -0.05
CA ASN A 137 3.33 -20.84 0.71
C ASN A 137 3.99 -19.48 0.51
N ARG A 138 3.40 -18.61 -0.32
CA ARG A 138 3.91 -17.27 -0.60
C ARG A 138 2.98 -16.20 -0.05
N LEU A 139 3.56 -15.05 0.23
CA LEU A 139 2.84 -13.82 0.60
C LEU A 139 3.26 -12.69 -0.31
N ASN A 140 2.30 -11.86 -0.66
CA ASN A 140 2.51 -10.57 -1.28
C ASN A 140 2.71 -9.50 -0.20
N LEU A 141 3.74 -8.69 -0.38
CA LEU A 141 4.07 -7.54 0.43
C LEU A 141 3.93 -6.26 -0.40
N ILE A 142 3.37 -5.24 0.23
CA ILE A 142 3.43 -3.85 -0.24
C ILE A 142 4.20 -3.04 0.80
N PRO A 143 5.53 -2.97 0.70
CA PRO A 143 6.33 -2.08 1.53
C PRO A 143 6.09 -0.62 1.18
N ILE A 144 6.08 0.23 2.19
CA ILE A 144 5.98 1.68 2.06
C ILE A 144 7.25 2.29 2.61
N GLU A 145 7.99 2.97 1.73
CA GLU A 145 9.26 3.62 2.07
C GLU A 145 9.00 4.90 2.87
N MET A 146 9.13 4.83 4.20
CA MET A 146 8.77 5.94 5.09
C MET A 146 9.85 7.05 5.18
N LEU A 147 11.02 6.84 4.56
CA LEU A 147 12.16 7.76 4.66
C LEU A 147 12.05 8.98 3.74
N LYS A 148 11.29 8.88 2.64
CA LYS A 148 11.23 9.93 1.61
C LYS A 148 9.80 10.18 1.17
N THR A 149 9.43 11.46 1.11
CA THR A 149 8.15 11.90 0.56
C THR A 149 8.30 12.54 -0.82
N HIS A 150 7.22 12.46 -1.59
CA HIS A 150 7.11 13.02 -2.94
C HIS A 150 5.89 13.95 -3.03
N LYS A 151 6.10 15.19 -3.47
CA LYS A 151 5.03 16.18 -3.67
C LYS A 151 4.30 15.93 -5.00
N LYS A 152 3.14 15.28 -4.93
CA LYS A 152 2.29 14.92 -6.09
C LYS A 152 0.83 14.86 -5.67
N PHE A 153 -0.09 14.97 -6.63
CA PHE A 153 -1.54 14.91 -6.36
C PHE A 153 -1.98 15.88 -5.24
N LYS A 154 -1.33 17.06 -5.15
CA LYS A 154 -1.54 18.08 -4.10
C LYS A 154 -1.30 17.59 -2.65
N ASN A 155 -0.63 16.46 -2.48
CA ASN A 155 -0.28 15.88 -1.19
C ASN A 155 1.23 15.57 -1.13
N ASP A 156 1.74 15.33 0.07
CA ASP A 156 2.97 14.57 0.25
C ASP A 156 2.63 13.08 0.22
N ASN A 157 3.44 12.30 -0.49
CA ASN A 157 3.16 10.90 -0.72
C ASN A 157 4.38 10.04 -0.38
N TYR A 158 4.15 8.84 0.15
CA TYR A 158 5.15 7.79 0.17
C TYR A 158 5.06 6.95 -1.09
N ILE A 159 6.20 6.40 -1.51
CA ILE A 159 6.26 5.42 -2.59
C ILE A 159 6.01 4.03 -2.01
N ILE A 160 5.14 3.28 -2.67
CA ILE A 160 4.98 1.85 -2.41
C ILE A 160 5.90 1.04 -3.34
N THR A 161 6.34 -0.11 -2.86
CA THR A 161 6.97 -1.15 -3.67
C THR A 161 6.12 -2.42 -3.63
N LEU A 162 6.43 -3.37 -4.50
CA LEU A 162 5.71 -4.65 -4.59
C LEU A 162 6.75 -5.77 -4.48
N ASP A 163 6.54 -6.68 -3.53
CA ASP A 163 7.47 -7.77 -3.27
C ASP A 163 6.77 -9.05 -2.83
N LYS A 164 7.40 -10.21 -3.08
CA LYS A 164 6.83 -11.52 -2.77
C LYS A 164 7.84 -12.32 -1.96
N VAL A 165 7.38 -12.98 -0.91
CA VAL A 165 8.24 -13.65 0.07
C VAL A 165 7.67 -14.99 0.49
N ASP A 166 8.52 -15.85 1.04
CA ASP A 166 8.08 -17.08 1.68
C ASP A 166 7.26 -16.79 2.94
N LYS A 167 6.11 -17.44 3.04
CA LYS A 167 5.15 -17.25 4.13
C LYS A 167 5.76 -17.60 5.48
N GLU A 168 6.51 -18.70 5.54
CA GLU A 168 7.16 -19.14 6.77
C GLU A 168 8.14 -18.11 7.34
N ASP A 169 8.88 -17.41 6.48
CA ASP A 169 9.84 -16.41 6.93
C ASP A 169 9.15 -15.19 7.56
N ILE A 170 8.03 -14.75 6.98
CA ILE A 170 7.21 -13.68 7.56
C ILE A 170 6.58 -14.13 8.87
N LEU A 171 6.00 -15.33 8.92
CA LEU A 171 5.42 -15.86 10.16
C LEU A 171 6.48 -15.99 11.26
N ARG A 172 7.70 -16.42 10.91
CA ARG A 172 8.83 -16.47 11.84
C ARG A 172 9.25 -15.08 12.32
N ALA A 173 9.27 -14.09 11.43
CA ALA A 173 9.58 -12.70 11.80
C ALA A 173 8.50 -12.09 12.71
N ILE A 174 7.22 -12.35 12.45
CA ILE A 174 6.11 -11.95 13.32
C ILE A 174 6.23 -12.60 14.69
N LYS A 175 6.49 -13.91 14.74
CA LYS A 175 6.67 -14.64 16.02
C LYS A 175 7.86 -14.12 16.84
N LYS A 176 8.90 -13.62 16.18
CA LYS A 176 10.08 -13.00 16.81
C LYS A 176 9.90 -11.52 17.10
N GLU A 177 8.70 -10.96 16.87
CA GLU A 177 8.39 -9.53 17.04
C GLU A 177 9.27 -8.59 16.19
N LEU A 178 9.85 -9.12 15.12
CA LEU A 178 10.60 -8.34 14.13
C LEU A 178 9.67 -7.68 13.10
N ILE A 179 8.46 -8.19 12.96
CA ILE A 179 7.36 -7.57 12.21
C ILE A 179 6.15 -7.54 13.15
N VAL A 180 5.65 -6.36 13.47
CA VAL A 180 4.58 -6.20 14.46
C VAL A 180 3.34 -5.58 13.82
N LYS A 181 2.16 -6.05 14.20
CA LYS A 181 0.91 -5.45 13.69
C LYS A 181 0.72 -4.08 14.32
N LEU A 182 0.34 -3.06 13.55
CA LEU A 182 0.22 -1.69 14.07
C LEU A 182 -0.75 -1.61 15.27
N ASN A 183 -1.90 -2.29 15.17
CA ASN A 183 -2.94 -2.24 16.18
C ASN A 183 -2.62 -3.04 17.45
N SER A 184 -1.64 -3.97 17.44
CA SER A 184 -1.25 -4.68 18.66
C SER A 184 -0.37 -3.84 19.61
N VAL A 185 0.15 -2.71 19.14
CA VAL A 185 1.01 -1.81 19.92
C VAL A 185 0.22 -0.66 20.55
N GLY A 186 -1.04 -0.49 20.13
CA GLY A 186 -1.87 0.66 20.46
C GLY A 186 -2.93 0.42 21.52
N GLY A 187 -2.75 -0.57 22.42
CA GLY A 187 -3.70 -0.99 23.46
C GLY A 187 -4.76 0.06 23.80
N ILE A 188 -5.98 -0.22 23.34
CA ILE A 188 -7.23 0.26 23.92
C ILE A 188 -7.93 -0.98 24.45
#